data_AF-A0A6A3WFA7-F1
#
_entry.id   AF-A0A6A3WFA7-F1
#
_cell.length_a   1.000
_cell.length_b   1.000
_cell.length_c   1.000
_cell.angle_alpha   90.00
_cell.angle_beta   90.00
_cell.angle_gamma   90.00
#
_symmetry.space_group_name_H-M   'P 1'
#
loop_
_entity.id
_entity.type
_entity.pdbx_description
1 polymer ?
#
loop_
_entity_poly.entity_id
_entity_poly.type
_entity_poly.pdbx_seq_one_letter_code
_entity_poly.pdbx_strand_id
1 'polypeptide(L)' 'MPNVAMIYLMYGHVDKLASSLQASVTSVPGVKASDFKVQEMLTQGSARAA' A
#
# COMPACT_ATOMS: atom_id res chain seq x y z
N MET A 1 12.09 13.98 -12.40
CA MET A 1 11.41 13.91 -11.09
C MET A 1 11.45 12.47 -10.62
N PRO A 2 12.01 12.18 -9.44
CA PRO A 2 11.98 10.83 -8.86
C PRO A 2 10.54 10.37 -8.66
N ASN A 3 10.26 9.09 -8.95
CA ASN A 3 8.98 8.45 -8.69
C ASN A 3 9.20 7.24 -7.79
N VAL A 4 8.51 7.19 -6.67
CA VAL A 4 8.58 6.10 -5.70
C VAL A 4 7.34 5.24 -5.85
N ALA A 5 7.53 3.97 -6.16
CA ALA A 5 6.45 2.98 -6.18
C ALA A 5 6.34 2.34 -4.79
N MET A 6 5.13 2.28 -4.26
CA MET A 6 4.81 1.54 -3.05
C MET A 6 3.95 0.35 -3.41
N ILE A 7 4.43 -0.86 -3.09
CA ILE A 7 3.78 -2.12 -3.43
C ILE A 7 3.56 -2.88 -2.12
N TYR A 8 2.31 -3.18 -1.78
CA TYR A 8 1.99 -3.90 -0.56
C TYR A 8 0.75 -4.78 -0.72
N LEU A 9 0.67 -5.80 0.12
CA LEU A 9 -0.45 -6.73 0.27
C LEU A 9 -0.99 -6.57 1.70
N MET A 10 -2.25 -6.97 1.94
CA MET A 10 -2.97 -6.96 3.22
C MET A 10 -3.73 -5.66 3.55
N TYR A 11 -4.76 -5.83 4.39
CA TYR A 11 -5.66 -4.78 4.85
C TYR A 11 -5.25 -4.20 6.20
N GLY A 12 -5.77 -3.01 6.52
CA GLY A 12 -5.80 -2.50 7.89
C GLY A 12 -4.53 -1.74 8.28
N HIS A 13 -3.64 -2.36 9.06
CA HIS A 13 -2.44 -1.67 9.57
C HIS A 13 -1.48 -1.25 8.44
N VAL A 14 -1.35 -2.09 7.40
CA VAL A 14 -0.46 -1.83 6.27
C VAL A 14 -1.02 -0.71 5.38
N ASP A 15 -2.34 -0.63 5.18
CA ASP A 15 -3.00 0.48 4.45
C ASP A 15 -2.71 1.85 5.11
N LYS A 16 -2.80 1.90 6.45
CA LYS A 16 -2.49 3.12 7.22
C LYS A 16 -1.02 3.50 7.13
N LEU A 17 -0.12 2.50 7.19
CA LEU A 17 1.31 2.72 7.01
C LEU A 17 1.62 3.24 5.61
N ALA A 18 1.03 2.65 4.57
CA ALA A 18 1.19 3.09 3.19
C ALA A 18 0.72 4.55 3.02
N SER A 19 -0.42 4.92 3.59
CA SER A 19 -0.89 6.31 3.56
C SER A 19 0.11 7.28 4.20
N SER A 20 0.70 6.91 5.35
CA SER A 20 1.71 7.74 6.03
C SER A 20 3.00 7.87 5.24
N LEU A 21 3.45 6.80 4.58
CA LEU A 21 4.66 6.81 3.76
C LEU A 21 4.44 7.62 2.48
N GLN A 22 3.27 7.51 1.85
CA GLN A 22 2.92 8.33 0.69
C GLN A 22 2.97 9.82 1.03
N ALA A 23 2.37 10.23 2.15
CA ALA A 23 2.41 11.62 2.62
C ALA A 23 3.85 12.12 2.79
N SER A 24 4.71 11.33 3.43
CA SER A 24 6.13 11.63 3.62
C SER A 24 6.85 11.81 2.28
N VAL A 25 6.67 10.89 1.33
CA VAL A 25 7.30 10.94 0.00
C VAL A 25 6.85 12.19 -0.77
N THR A 26 5.55 12.51 -0.75
CA THR A 26 5.00 13.67 -1.45
C THR A 26 5.35 15.02 -0.79
N SER A 27 5.85 15.01 0.45
CA SER A 27 6.32 16.22 1.13
C SER A 27 7.62 16.77 0.55
N VAL A 28 8.40 15.92 -0.14
CA VAL A 28 9.67 16.32 -0.76
C VAL A 28 9.39 16.99 -2.11
N PRO A 29 9.81 18.25 -2.32
CA PRO A 29 9.56 18.95 -3.57
C PRO A 29 10.13 18.19 -4.79
N GLY A 30 9.28 17.98 -5.78
CA GLY A 30 9.67 17.32 -7.03
C GLY A 30 9.64 15.78 -7.00
N VAL A 31 9.21 15.17 -5.90
CA VAL A 31 9.04 13.71 -5.79
C VAL A 31 7.58 13.32 -5.99
N LYS A 32 7.36 12.22 -6.72
CA LYS A 32 6.04 11.62 -6.92
C LYS A 32 5.98 10.27 -6.20
N ALA A 33 4.78 9.90 -5.75
CA ALA A 33 4.49 8.59 -5.17
C ALA A 33 3.40 7.90 -5.98
N SER A 34 3.57 6.61 -6.24
CA SER A 34 2.59 5.74 -6.91
C SER A 34 2.26 4.59 -5.97
N ASP A 35 0.97 4.42 -5.65
CA ASP A 35 0.48 3.40 -4.73
C ASP A 35 -0.10 2.21 -5.52
N PHE A 36 0.41 1.01 -5.24
CA PHE A 36 -0.02 -0.26 -5.81
C PHE A 36 -0.39 -1.25 -4.71
N LYS A 37 -1.65 -1.22 -4.31
CA LYS A 37 -2.24 -2.26 -3.46
C LYS A 37 -2.44 -3.53 -4.27
N VAL A 38 -1.79 -4.61 -3.85
CA VAL A 38 -1.96 -5.94 -4.44
C VAL A 38 -3.36 -6.45 -4.11
N GLN A 39 -4.09 -6.88 -5.14
CA GLN A 39 -5.42 -7.47 -4.98
C GLN A 39 -5.32 -8.75 -4.14
N GLU A 40 -6.20 -8.87 -3.15
CA GLU A 40 -6.29 -10.06 -2.32
C GLU A 40 -6.64 -11.29 -3.15
N MET A 41 -5.95 -12.40 -2.88
CA MET A 41 -6.19 -13.69 -3.55
C MET A 41 -7.01 -14.64 -2.68
N LEU A 42 -7.14 -14.38 -1.38
CA LEU A 42 -8.03 -15.13 -0.50
C LEU A 42 -9.49 -14.79 -0.81
N THR A 43 -10.23 -15.78 -1.32
CA THR A 43 -11.69 -15.72 -1.38
C THR A 43 -12.24 -15.78 0.05
N GLN A 44 -13.26 -14.96 0.36
CA GLN A 44 -13.82 -14.79 1.72
C GLN A 44 -14.21 -16.09 2.45
N GLY A 45 -14.28 -17.24 1.75
CA GLY A 45 -14.60 -18.56 2.31
C GLY A 45 -13.41 -19.41 2.78
N SER A 46 -12.15 -19.08 2.45
CA SER A 46 -11.00 -19.95 2.78
C SER A 46 -10.42 -19.73 4.20
N ALA A 47 -10.93 -18.74 4.93
CA ALA A 47 -10.47 -18.40 6.28
C ALA A 47 -11.14 -19.22 7.41
N ARG A 48 -12.05 -20.13 7.08
CA ARG A 48 -12.67 -21.07 8.03
C ARG A 48 -12.31 -22.52 7.69
N ALA A 49 -11.05 -22.87 7.91
CA ALA A 49 -10.64 -24.23 8.15
C ALA A 49 -9.56 -24.17 9.24
N ALA A 50 -10.02 -23.97 10.48
CA ALA A 50 -9.27 -24.16 11.71
C ALA A 50 -9.87 -25.35 12.45
#